data_AF-A0A1Y6KN86-F1
#
_entry.id   AF-A0A1Y6KN86-F1
#
_cell.length_a   1.000
_cell.length_b   1.000
_cell.length_c   1.000
_cell.angle_alpha   90.00
_cell.angle_beta   90.00
_cell.angle_gamma   90.00
#
_symmetry.space_group_name_H-M   'P 1'
#
loop_
_entity.id
_entity.type
_entity.pdbx_description
1 polymer ?
#
loop_
_entity_poly.entity_id
_entity_poly.type
_entity_poly.pdbx_seq_one_letter_code
_entity_poly.pdbx_strand_id
1 'polypeptide(L)'
;MTGQITPPKIERDSTRQAPELPPIPTICVFEPDSPVDSVASAVEQLNYTALRFSNIECARSLSESQHVEAAIVSDELPQAIEICMSIPAGIPKILVASEPSLEFSIAAARADVAGMVRRPVQQIELADWLKLFIAERSIVAASVLIVDDEPIIAELHASILSSSGLTVNVATTPAEALTSIESNPPDLILMDVQMPEVDGIELAKIIRQTRHRLSVPIAFLSGEQKEDRQLEARRFGGDIFIKKPIDPKPLVSLVRLRADRSRVLRSLIERDSLTGLYNHGQFKERLIQEFNRSNRTRSPLSLVMIDIDHFKSVNDQFGHPVGDRVIRGVASLLTSRLRTTDIIGRYGGEEFSVLLLDTPVDAATEVIDNLRKMMCATPFDIGGRSLPVSFSAGVAAAANSATHVEWIAAADRYLYDAKRAGRNRVVAERDLAATSAGACRGGSTWTQS
;
A
#
# COMPACT_ATOMS: atom_id res chain seq x y z
N MET A 1 34.89 -47.27 14.77
CA MET A 1 34.98 -45.87 15.26
C MET A 1 33.98 -45.04 14.49
N THR A 2 32.75 -44.95 15.00
CA THR A 2 31.64 -44.17 14.43
C THR A 2 31.53 -42.86 15.21
N GLY A 3 32.01 -41.76 14.63
CA GLY A 3 31.88 -40.43 15.20
C GLY A 3 30.53 -39.82 14.82
N GLN A 4 29.63 -39.68 15.80
CA GLN A 4 28.42 -38.87 15.65
C GLN A 4 28.79 -37.39 15.64
N ILE A 5 28.45 -36.69 14.55
CA ILE A 5 28.54 -35.23 14.47
C ILE A 5 27.22 -34.67 15.00
N THR A 6 27.23 -34.13 16.21
CA THR A 6 26.14 -33.34 16.78
C THR A 6 26.07 -31.97 16.10
N PRO A 7 24.89 -31.51 15.64
CA PRO A 7 24.75 -30.16 15.09
C PRO A 7 24.90 -29.09 16.21
N PRO A 8 25.37 -27.87 15.88
CA PRO A 8 25.61 -26.84 16.87
C PRO A 8 24.29 -26.38 17.50
N LYS A 9 24.28 -26.26 18.84
CA LYS A 9 23.20 -25.61 19.57
C LYS A 9 23.16 -24.14 19.17
N ILE A 10 22.08 -23.74 18.51
CA ILE A 10 21.73 -22.33 18.34
C ILE A 10 21.28 -21.84 19.71
N GLU A 11 22.15 -21.14 20.43
CA GLU A 11 21.76 -20.38 21.61
C GLU A 11 20.76 -19.31 21.16
N ARG A 12 19.52 -19.41 21.65
CA ARG A 12 18.52 -18.36 21.50
C ARG A 12 18.97 -17.19 22.37
N ASP A 13 19.59 -16.21 21.73
CA ASP A 13 19.83 -14.89 22.29
C ASP A 13 18.49 -14.29 22.76
N SER A 14 18.21 -14.44 24.06
CA SER A 14 16.97 -14.02 24.73
C SER A 14 16.92 -12.52 25.03
N THR A 15 17.77 -11.72 24.37
CA THR A 15 17.90 -10.28 24.60
C THR A 15 17.50 -9.40 23.42
N ARG A 16 16.97 -9.95 22.33
CA ARG A 16 16.33 -9.11 21.28
C ARG A 16 15.00 -8.57 21.79
N GLN A 17 15.04 -7.37 22.39
CA GLN A 17 13.86 -6.52 22.54
C GLN A 17 13.16 -6.42 21.19
N ALA A 18 11.82 -6.59 21.19
CA ALA A 18 11.01 -6.31 20.03
C ALA A 18 11.33 -4.87 19.55
N PRO A 19 11.46 -4.63 18.24
CA PRO A 19 11.66 -3.27 17.75
C PRO A 19 10.56 -2.38 18.31
N GLU A 20 10.93 -1.33 19.03
CA GLU A 20 9.97 -0.33 19.49
C GLU A 20 9.17 0.13 18.28
N LEU A 21 7.83 0.05 18.38
CA LEU A 21 6.94 0.55 17.35
C LEU A 21 7.29 2.03 17.11
N PRO A 22 7.44 2.47 15.85
CA PRO A 22 7.70 3.87 15.57
C PRO A 22 6.61 4.72 16.22
N PRO A 23 6.94 5.89 16.78
CA PRO A 23 5.96 6.77 17.42
C PRO A 23 4.86 7.13 16.41
N ILE A 24 3.61 7.13 16.87
CA ILE A 24 2.46 7.51 16.03
C ILE A 24 2.67 8.96 15.56
N PRO A 25 2.56 9.25 14.25
CA PRO A 25 2.78 10.60 13.73
C PRO A 25 1.77 11.59 14.34
N THR A 26 2.27 12.76 14.75
CA THR A 26 1.44 13.79 15.39
C THR A 26 1.07 14.88 14.39
N ILE A 27 -0.22 15.19 14.29
CA ILE A 27 -0.81 16.17 13.37
C ILE A 27 -1.47 17.28 14.19
N CYS A 28 -1.10 18.52 13.92
CA CYS A 28 -1.78 19.67 14.52
C CYS A 28 -3.07 19.95 13.74
N VAL A 29 -4.17 20.15 14.45
CA VAL A 29 -5.48 20.45 13.87
C VAL A 29 -5.99 21.75 14.44
N PHE A 30 -6.10 22.77 13.59
CA PHE A 30 -6.67 24.06 13.91
C PHE A 30 -8.13 24.08 13.46
N GLU A 31 -9.05 23.91 14.40
CA GLU A 31 -10.49 23.92 14.13
C GLU A 31 -11.27 24.57 15.29
N PRO A 32 -12.48 25.09 15.06
CA PRO A 32 -13.36 25.52 16.15
C PRO A 32 -13.70 24.33 17.06
N ASP A 33 -14.05 24.60 18.32
CA ASP A 33 -14.56 23.58 19.23
C ASP A 33 -15.97 23.14 18.80
N SER A 34 -16.04 22.19 17.87
CA SER A 34 -17.29 21.59 17.35
C SER A 34 -17.20 20.06 17.34
N PRO A 35 -18.22 19.35 17.87
CA PRO A 35 -18.26 17.88 17.82
C PRO A 35 -18.78 17.32 16.48
N VAL A 36 -19.31 18.16 15.59
CA VAL A 36 -19.87 17.74 14.28
C VAL A 36 -18.85 18.01 13.19
N ASP A 37 -18.56 17.00 12.34
CA ASP A 37 -17.56 17.06 11.25
C ASP A 37 -16.16 17.54 11.71
N SER A 38 -15.76 17.11 12.91
CA SER A 38 -14.42 17.40 13.47
C SER A 38 -13.33 16.75 12.62
N VAL A 39 -12.43 17.59 12.13
CA VAL A 39 -11.23 17.22 11.38
C VAL A 39 -10.32 16.36 12.26
N ALA A 40 -10.16 16.71 13.54
CA ALA A 40 -9.32 15.95 14.45
C ALA A 40 -9.83 14.52 14.67
N SER A 41 -11.15 14.36 14.72
CA SER A 41 -11.77 13.03 14.82
C SER A 41 -11.51 12.20 13.55
N ALA A 42 -11.48 12.84 12.36
CA ALA A 42 -11.10 12.17 11.12
C ALA A 42 -9.62 11.76 11.11
N VAL A 43 -8.71 12.60 11.64
CA VAL A 43 -7.28 12.30 11.79
C VAL A 43 -7.03 11.13 12.75
N GLU A 44 -7.70 11.13 13.91
CA GLU A 44 -7.61 10.05 14.91
C GLU A 44 -8.08 8.70 14.34
N GLN A 45 -9.14 8.71 13.52
CA GLN A 45 -9.64 7.51 12.83
C GLN A 45 -8.68 6.97 11.76
N LEU A 46 -7.75 7.80 11.27
CA LEU A 46 -6.66 7.40 10.38
C LEU A 46 -5.42 6.90 11.15
N ASN A 47 -5.53 6.71 12.47
CA ASN A 47 -4.47 6.22 13.35
C ASN A 47 -3.27 7.19 13.48
N TYR A 48 -3.56 8.50 13.44
CA TYR A 48 -2.62 9.57 13.78
C TYR A 48 -2.99 10.20 15.13
N THR A 49 -2.03 10.83 15.79
CA THR A 49 -2.29 11.63 17.00
C THR A 49 -2.70 13.04 16.59
N ALA A 50 -3.91 13.48 16.96
CA ALA A 50 -4.38 14.85 16.67
C ALA A 50 -4.16 15.79 17.86
N LEU A 51 -3.43 16.88 17.67
CA LEU A 51 -3.31 17.98 18.63
C LEU A 51 -4.23 19.12 18.21
N ARG A 52 -5.28 19.38 18.99
CA ARG A 52 -6.32 20.35 18.65
C ARG A 52 -5.98 21.76 19.15
N PHE A 53 -6.23 22.75 18.30
CA PHE A 53 -6.04 24.16 18.60
C PHE A 53 -7.21 24.97 18.04
N SER A 54 -7.67 25.98 18.79
CA SER A 54 -8.77 26.86 18.37
C SER A 54 -8.33 28.31 18.14
N ASN A 55 -7.02 28.59 18.29
CA ASN A 55 -6.47 29.94 18.16
C ASN A 55 -5.08 29.96 17.50
N ILE A 56 -4.68 31.15 17.05
CA ILE A 56 -3.42 31.41 16.34
C ILE A 56 -2.18 31.40 17.23
N GLU A 57 -2.32 31.65 18.54
CA GLU A 57 -1.18 31.77 19.46
C GLU A 57 -0.39 30.46 19.53
N CYS A 58 -1.11 29.34 19.51
CA CYS A 58 -0.50 28.02 19.49
C CYS A 58 0.33 27.77 18.21
N ALA A 59 -0.09 28.29 17.04
CA ALA A 59 0.65 28.13 15.80
C ALA A 59 2.05 28.75 15.87
N ARG A 60 2.19 29.90 16.55
CA ARG A 60 3.47 30.60 16.76
C ARG A 60 4.38 29.90 17.77
N SER A 61 3.81 29.06 18.63
CA SER A 61 4.54 28.28 19.62
C SER A 61 5.04 26.93 19.11
N LEU A 62 4.60 26.51 17.91
CA LEU A 62 5.09 25.29 17.25
C LEU A 62 6.57 25.46 16.90
N SER A 63 7.44 24.81 17.66
CA SER A 63 8.87 24.72 17.36
C SER A 63 9.15 23.52 16.45
N GLU A 64 10.16 23.61 15.58
CA GLU A 64 10.64 22.47 14.76
C GLU A 64 11.04 21.22 15.60
N SER A 65 11.27 21.38 16.90
CA SER A 65 11.59 20.29 17.84
C SER A 65 10.37 19.52 18.36
N GLN A 66 9.15 20.06 18.24
CA GLN A 66 7.94 19.28 18.44
C GLN A 66 7.78 18.40 17.20
N HIS A 67 7.71 17.08 17.38
CA HIS A 67 7.63 16.09 16.29
C HIS A 67 6.26 16.11 15.60
N VAL A 68 5.92 17.26 15.00
CA VAL A 68 4.71 17.51 14.24
C VAL A 68 4.98 17.22 12.78
N GLU A 69 4.16 16.38 12.19
CA GLU A 69 4.37 15.84 10.84
C GLU A 69 3.52 16.58 9.79
N ALA A 70 2.41 17.19 10.20
CA ALA A 70 1.63 18.12 9.38
C ALA A 70 0.73 19.01 10.24
N ALA A 71 0.23 20.09 9.65
CA ALA A 71 -0.82 20.93 10.22
C ALA A 71 -2.05 20.97 9.31
N ILE A 72 -3.25 20.80 9.87
CA ILE A 72 -4.53 20.95 9.16
C ILE A 72 -5.26 22.16 9.74
N VAL A 73 -5.73 23.06 8.88
CA VAL A 73 -6.39 24.31 9.28
C VAL A 73 -7.79 24.40 8.67
N SER A 74 -8.81 24.58 9.50
CA SER A 74 -10.21 24.76 9.07
C SER A 74 -10.48 26.20 8.62
N ASP A 75 -11.17 26.38 7.50
CA ASP A 75 -11.69 27.67 7.04
C ASP A 75 -12.77 28.28 7.96
N GLU A 76 -13.33 27.48 8.86
CA GLU A 76 -14.26 27.94 9.90
C GLU A 76 -13.56 28.82 10.95
N LEU A 77 -12.23 28.79 11.03
CA LEU A 77 -11.47 29.75 11.81
C LEU A 77 -11.30 31.05 11.00
N PRO A 78 -11.75 32.22 11.52
CA PRO A 78 -11.66 33.49 10.79
C PRO A 78 -10.24 33.88 10.36
N GLN A 79 -9.23 33.34 11.05
CA GLN A 79 -7.80 33.62 10.84
C GLN A 79 -7.08 32.44 10.14
N ALA A 80 -7.79 31.56 9.45
CA ALA A 80 -7.20 30.35 8.84
C ALA A 80 -5.91 30.63 8.04
N ILE A 81 -5.91 31.66 7.20
CA ILE A 81 -4.73 32.03 6.40
C ILE A 81 -3.59 32.56 7.26
N GLU A 82 -3.88 33.39 8.26
CA GLU A 82 -2.86 33.92 9.18
C GLU A 82 -2.24 32.82 10.05
N ILE A 83 -3.04 31.82 10.42
CA ILE A 83 -2.58 30.59 11.09
C ILE A 83 -1.62 29.84 10.17
N CYS A 84 -1.98 29.62 8.90
CA CYS A 84 -1.09 29.00 7.92
C CYS A 84 0.24 29.74 7.78
N MET A 85 0.21 31.08 7.71
CA MET A 85 1.43 31.90 7.63
C MET A 85 2.30 31.83 8.91
N SER A 86 1.69 31.53 10.06
CA SER A 86 2.39 31.44 11.35
C SER A 86 3.03 30.06 11.60
N ILE A 87 2.64 29.03 10.83
CA ILE A 87 3.20 27.68 10.93
C ILE A 87 4.58 27.64 10.25
N PRO A 88 5.62 27.03 10.88
CA PRO A 88 6.95 26.88 10.29
C PRO A 88 6.95 26.30 8.87
N ALA A 89 7.85 26.79 8.00
CA ALA A 89 7.91 26.41 6.58
C ALA A 89 8.18 24.91 6.33
N GLY A 90 8.88 24.25 7.26
CA GLY A 90 9.17 22.81 7.18
C GLY A 90 7.99 21.90 7.54
N ILE A 91 6.87 22.45 8.03
CA ILE A 91 5.67 21.68 8.36
C ILE A 91 4.67 21.80 7.21
N PRO A 92 4.29 20.69 6.54
CA PRO A 92 3.32 20.71 5.47
C PRO A 92 1.93 21.09 6.00
N LYS A 93 1.23 21.95 5.26
CA LYS A 93 -0.03 22.56 5.68
C LYS A 93 -1.18 22.12 4.76
N ILE A 94 -2.24 21.58 5.34
CA ILE A 94 -3.49 21.25 4.66
C ILE A 94 -4.57 22.22 5.10
N LEU A 95 -5.35 22.74 4.17
CA LEU A 95 -6.50 23.58 4.49
C LEU A 95 -7.80 22.81 4.23
N VAL A 96 -8.74 22.86 5.16
CA VAL A 96 -10.08 22.27 5.02
C VAL A 96 -11.06 23.39 4.72
N ALA A 97 -11.72 23.35 3.55
CA ALA A 97 -12.65 24.39 3.14
C ALA A 97 -13.90 23.87 2.44
N SER A 98 -15.04 24.56 2.55
CA SER A 98 -16.28 24.13 1.88
C SER A 98 -16.29 24.47 0.38
N GLU A 99 -16.21 25.75 0.05
CA GLU A 99 -16.15 26.26 -1.34
C GLU A 99 -15.19 27.44 -1.40
N PRO A 100 -13.86 27.21 -1.55
CA PRO A 100 -12.88 28.28 -1.53
C PRO A 100 -13.01 29.16 -2.77
N SER A 101 -13.11 30.47 -2.58
CA SER A 101 -13.02 31.44 -3.68
C SER A 101 -11.63 31.42 -4.31
N LEU A 102 -11.50 31.98 -5.53
CA LEU A 102 -10.18 32.15 -6.16
C LEU A 102 -9.25 33.02 -5.30
N GLU A 103 -9.78 34.08 -4.71
CA GLU A 103 -9.03 34.98 -3.83
C GLU A 103 -8.49 34.23 -2.60
N PHE A 104 -9.34 33.43 -1.97
CA PHE A 104 -8.96 32.61 -0.82
C PHE A 104 -7.92 31.55 -1.20
N SER A 105 -8.07 30.92 -2.36
CA SER A 105 -7.10 29.94 -2.88
C SER A 105 -5.73 30.57 -3.17
N ILE A 106 -5.69 31.82 -3.67
CA ILE A 106 -4.45 32.58 -3.86
C ILE A 106 -3.81 32.92 -2.52
N ALA A 107 -4.61 33.33 -1.53
CA ALA A 107 -4.13 33.62 -0.18
C ALA A 107 -3.52 32.38 0.49
N ALA A 108 -4.18 31.22 0.35
CA ALA A 108 -3.68 29.93 0.83
C ALA A 108 -2.36 29.55 0.15
N ALA A 109 -2.26 29.69 -1.17
CA ALA A 109 -1.03 29.40 -1.91
C ALA A 109 0.14 30.29 -1.46
N ARG A 110 -0.11 31.57 -1.17
CA ARG A 110 0.91 32.50 -0.62
C ARG A 110 1.31 32.18 0.82
N ALA A 111 0.52 31.41 1.54
CA ALA A 111 0.81 30.93 2.89
C ALA A 111 1.47 29.55 2.90
N ASP A 112 1.99 29.08 1.76
CA ASP A 112 2.58 27.75 1.57
C ASP A 112 1.65 26.61 2.03
N VAL A 113 0.35 26.75 1.75
CA VAL A 113 -0.61 25.66 1.90
C VAL A 113 -0.34 24.63 0.79
N ALA A 114 0.03 23.42 1.22
CA ALA A 114 0.46 22.36 0.32
C ALA A 114 -0.71 21.55 -0.24
N GLY A 115 -1.84 21.49 0.47
CA GLY A 115 -3.03 20.77 0.06
C GLY A 115 -4.33 21.38 0.56
N MET A 116 -5.43 21.08 -0.11
CA MET A 116 -6.77 21.54 0.28
C MET A 116 -7.77 20.38 0.21
N VAL A 117 -8.56 20.22 1.27
CA VAL A 117 -9.59 19.17 1.43
C VAL A 117 -10.94 19.83 1.48
N ARG A 118 -11.93 19.29 0.76
CA ARG A 118 -13.28 19.85 0.78
C ARG A 118 -14.09 19.39 1.98
N ARG A 119 -14.96 20.26 2.49
CA ARG A 119 -16.03 19.86 3.41
C ARG A 119 -17.24 19.26 2.64
N PRO A 120 -17.93 18.25 3.19
CA PRO A 120 -17.59 17.51 4.41
C PRO A 120 -16.32 16.67 4.21
N VAL A 121 -15.45 16.64 5.22
CA VAL A 121 -14.12 16.01 5.11
C VAL A 121 -14.27 14.53 4.81
N GLN A 122 -13.83 14.14 3.62
CA GLN A 122 -13.70 12.73 3.27
C GLN A 122 -12.38 12.21 3.83
N GLN A 123 -12.46 11.24 4.75
CA GLN A 123 -11.27 10.61 5.34
C GLN A 123 -10.27 10.10 4.30
N ILE A 124 -10.78 9.67 3.15
CA ILE A 124 -10.02 9.25 1.97
C ILE A 124 -9.07 10.33 1.49
N GLU A 125 -9.62 11.52 1.24
CA GLU A 125 -8.92 12.64 0.65
C GLU A 125 -7.91 13.16 1.67
N LEU A 126 -8.32 13.23 2.93
CA LEU A 126 -7.44 13.60 4.03
C LEU A 126 -6.29 12.61 4.22
N ALA A 127 -6.56 11.30 4.18
CA ALA A 127 -5.55 10.27 4.28
C ALA A 127 -4.54 10.34 3.14
N ASP A 128 -5.01 10.61 1.93
CA ASP A 128 -4.16 10.74 0.74
C ASP A 128 -3.25 11.97 0.83
N TRP A 129 -3.77 13.11 1.28
CA TRP A 129 -2.96 14.30 1.58
C TRP A 129 -1.96 14.08 2.71
N LEU A 130 -2.37 13.44 3.80
CA LEU A 130 -1.46 13.12 4.90
C LEU A 130 -0.38 12.13 4.45
N LYS A 131 -0.71 11.10 3.67
CA LYS A 131 0.28 10.20 3.06
C LYS A 131 1.23 10.97 2.14
N LEU A 132 0.71 11.85 1.28
CA LEU A 132 1.51 12.71 0.40
C LEU A 132 2.62 13.44 1.16
N PHE A 133 2.27 14.02 2.31
CA PHE A 133 3.18 14.88 3.07
C PHE A 133 4.02 14.14 4.10
N ILE A 134 3.46 13.15 4.78
CA ILE A 134 4.19 12.32 5.75
C ILE A 134 5.12 11.33 5.03
N ALA A 135 4.80 10.93 3.79
CA ALA A 135 5.68 10.04 2.99
C ALA A 135 7.00 10.70 2.58
N GLU A 136 7.18 12.01 2.74
CA GLU A 136 8.52 12.63 2.63
C GLU A 136 9.48 12.10 3.71
N ARG A 137 8.96 11.46 4.77
CA ARG A 137 9.74 10.76 5.80
C ARG A 137 9.46 9.26 5.85
N SER A 138 9.10 8.65 4.71
CA SER A 138 9.08 7.18 4.59
C SER A 138 10.43 6.62 5.06
N ILE A 139 10.40 5.75 6.08
CA ILE A 139 11.56 5.06 6.65
C ILE A 139 12.32 4.25 5.57
N VAL A 140 11.65 3.95 4.46
CA VAL A 140 12.23 3.27 3.29
C VAL A 140 12.64 4.29 2.23
N ALA A 141 13.94 4.37 1.98
CA ALA A 141 14.56 5.16 0.92
C ALA A 141 14.01 4.79 -0.47
N ALA A 142 13.67 5.80 -1.29
CA ALA A 142 13.20 5.58 -2.65
C ALA A 142 14.24 4.81 -3.48
N SER A 143 13.76 3.88 -4.31
CA SER A 143 14.60 3.00 -5.12
C SER A 143 14.79 3.55 -6.54
N VAL A 144 16.04 3.70 -6.96
CA VAL A 144 16.41 4.19 -8.29
C VAL A 144 17.16 3.11 -9.05
N LEU A 145 16.75 2.83 -10.28
CA LEU A 145 17.52 1.99 -11.21
C LEU A 145 18.30 2.88 -12.16
N ILE A 146 19.62 2.75 -12.18
CA ILE A 146 20.50 3.37 -13.18
C ILE A 146 20.73 2.35 -14.30
N VAL A 147 20.53 2.78 -15.54
CA VAL A 147 20.83 2.00 -16.75
C VAL A 147 21.79 2.80 -17.60
N ASP A 148 23.04 2.37 -17.66
CA ASP A 148 24.14 3.06 -18.38
C ASP A 148 25.18 1.99 -18.77
N ASP A 149 25.59 1.94 -20.04
CA ASP A 149 26.50 0.92 -20.56
C ASP A 149 27.96 1.18 -20.17
N GLU A 150 28.27 2.38 -19.65
CA GLU A 150 29.58 2.73 -19.11
C GLU A 150 29.61 2.49 -17.59
N PRO A 151 30.20 1.39 -17.09
CA PRO A 151 30.07 1.00 -15.67
C PRO A 151 30.65 2.04 -14.71
N ILE A 152 31.69 2.77 -15.14
CA ILE A 152 32.33 3.82 -14.36
C ILE A 152 31.39 5.02 -14.16
N ILE A 153 30.66 5.41 -15.20
CA ILE A 153 29.71 6.52 -15.15
C ILE A 153 28.47 6.12 -14.34
N ALA A 154 27.98 4.90 -14.56
CA ALA A 154 26.89 4.32 -13.79
C ALA A 154 27.20 4.35 -12.28
N GLU A 155 28.39 3.92 -11.88
CA GLU A 155 28.81 3.88 -10.47
C GLU A 155 29.06 5.27 -9.88
N LEU A 156 29.55 6.22 -10.67
CA LEU A 156 29.65 7.62 -10.23
C LEU A 156 28.27 8.18 -9.86
N HIS A 157 27.28 7.99 -10.74
CA HIS A 157 25.90 8.42 -10.47
C HIS A 157 25.29 7.65 -9.31
N ALA A 158 25.56 6.35 -9.19
CA ALA A 158 25.10 5.53 -8.07
C ALA A 158 25.64 6.03 -6.73
N SER A 159 26.93 6.36 -6.66
CA SER A 159 27.57 6.92 -5.46
C SER A 159 26.95 8.25 -5.06
N ILE A 160 26.76 9.16 -6.03
CA ILE A 160 26.11 10.46 -5.80
C ILE A 160 24.71 10.28 -5.20
N LEU A 161 23.87 9.46 -5.82
CA LEU A 161 22.49 9.26 -5.37
C LEU A 161 22.42 8.52 -4.04
N SER A 162 23.23 7.46 -3.86
CA SER A 162 23.28 6.67 -2.62
C SER A 162 23.73 7.51 -1.42
N SER A 163 24.70 8.42 -1.62
CA SER A 163 25.16 9.33 -0.56
C SER A 163 24.08 10.28 -0.04
N SER A 164 23.00 10.46 -0.81
CA SER A 164 21.84 11.25 -0.39
C SER A 164 20.79 10.43 0.38
N GLY A 165 20.97 9.11 0.54
CA GLY A 165 20.02 8.22 1.19
C GLY A 165 18.94 7.67 0.26
N LEU A 166 19.23 7.56 -1.05
CA LEU A 166 18.42 6.78 -2.00
C LEU A 166 18.94 5.35 -2.07
N THR A 167 18.07 4.37 -2.30
CA THR A 167 18.47 3.00 -2.63
C THR A 167 18.75 2.95 -4.13
N VAL A 168 19.93 2.49 -4.55
CA VAL A 168 20.31 2.51 -5.98
C VAL A 168 20.72 1.13 -6.45
N ASN A 169 20.14 0.71 -7.58
CA ASN A 169 20.54 -0.47 -8.33
C ASN A 169 21.13 -0.01 -9.68
N VAL A 170 22.12 -0.75 -10.18
CA VAL A 170 22.77 -0.47 -11.47
C VAL A 170 22.54 -1.66 -12.40
N ALA A 171 22.24 -1.35 -13.66
CA ALA A 171 22.23 -2.28 -14.76
C ALA A 171 23.08 -1.72 -15.91
N THR A 172 23.97 -2.52 -16.45
CA THR A 172 24.86 -2.13 -17.55
C THR A 172 24.42 -2.68 -18.90
N THR A 173 23.35 -3.48 -18.91
CA THR A 173 22.75 -4.01 -20.14
C THR A 173 21.22 -3.91 -20.10
N PRO A 174 20.54 -3.86 -21.26
CA PRO A 174 19.08 -3.91 -21.33
C PRO A 174 18.46 -5.14 -20.64
N ALA A 175 19.11 -6.29 -20.74
CA ALA A 175 18.64 -7.54 -20.12
C ALA A 175 18.70 -7.49 -18.59
N GLU A 176 19.79 -6.94 -18.03
CA GLU A 176 19.94 -6.69 -16.60
C GLU A 176 18.88 -5.69 -16.12
N ALA A 177 18.63 -4.62 -16.87
CA ALA A 177 17.63 -3.61 -16.53
C ALA A 177 16.23 -4.24 -16.41
N LEU A 178 15.81 -5.02 -17.42
CA LEU A 178 14.51 -5.69 -17.40
C LEU A 178 14.40 -6.71 -16.25
N THR A 179 15.48 -7.45 -15.95
CA THR A 179 15.53 -8.40 -14.83
C THR A 179 15.44 -7.69 -13.48
N SER A 180 16.13 -6.56 -13.34
CA SER A 180 16.10 -5.74 -12.13
C SER A 180 14.72 -5.13 -11.91
N ILE A 181 14.07 -4.61 -12.96
CA ILE A 181 12.71 -4.04 -12.86
C ILE A 181 11.70 -5.10 -12.40
N GLU A 182 11.81 -6.33 -12.91
CA GLU A 182 10.91 -7.43 -12.53
C GLU A 182 11.13 -7.88 -11.08
N SER A 183 12.39 -7.95 -10.64
CA SER A 183 12.74 -8.47 -9.32
C SER A 183 12.53 -7.43 -8.21
N ASN A 184 12.80 -6.16 -8.51
CA ASN A 184 12.66 -5.04 -7.59
C ASN A 184 12.19 -3.78 -8.34
N PRO A 185 10.86 -3.54 -8.43
CA PRO A 185 10.31 -2.42 -9.20
C PRO A 185 10.82 -1.06 -8.66
N PRO A 186 11.50 -0.24 -9.46
CA PRO A 186 12.03 1.03 -9.00
C PRO A 186 10.95 2.12 -8.88
N ASP A 187 11.25 3.15 -8.09
CA ASP A 187 10.49 4.40 -8.02
C ASP A 187 10.87 5.37 -9.14
N LEU A 188 12.08 5.23 -9.71
CA LEU A 188 12.55 5.97 -10.88
C LEU A 188 13.62 5.18 -11.65
N ILE A 189 13.61 5.30 -12.98
CA ILE A 189 14.68 4.78 -13.84
C ILE A 189 15.48 5.97 -14.38
N LEU A 190 16.79 5.99 -14.11
CA LEU A 190 17.74 6.93 -14.68
C LEU A 190 18.47 6.22 -15.81
N MET A 191 18.19 6.58 -17.06
CA MET A 191 18.60 5.82 -18.24
C MET A 191 19.48 6.67 -19.15
N ASP A 192 20.65 6.16 -19.52
CA ASP A 192 21.41 6.73 -20.62
C ASP A 192 20.64 6.55 -21.93
N VAL A 193 20.65 7.59 -22.76
CA VAL A 193 20.11 7.53 -24.11
C VAL A 193 21.07 6.76 -25.03
N GLN A 194 22.38 6.95 -24.87
CA GLN A 194 23.38 6.42 -25.77
C GLN A 194 23.92 5.09 -25.24
N MET A 195 23.33 3.98 -25.65
CA MET A 195 23.78 2.63 -25.33
C MET A 195 23.94 1.79 -26.61
N PRO A 196 24.87 0.83 -26.66
CA PRO A 196 25.08 -0.07 -27.79
C PRO A 196 23.94 -1.09 -27.91
N GLU A 197 23.72 -1.57 -29.14
CA GLU A 197 22.71 -2.56 -29.55
C GLU A 197 21.25 -2.10 -29.40
N VAL A 198 20.86 -1.63 -28.23
CA VAL A 198 19.53 -1.10 -27.91
C VAL A 198 19.72 0.23 -27.21
N ASP A 199 19.26 1.31 -27.83
CA ASP A 199 19.38 2.63 -27.23
C ASP A 199 18.39 2.81 -26.06
N GLY A 200 18.60 3.83 -25.22
CA GLY A 200 17.74 4.06 -24.06
C GLY A 200 16.27 4.35 -24.43
N ILE A 201 16.02 4.93 -25.61
CA ILE A 201 14.67 5.26 -26.07
C ILE A 201 13.94 3.97 -26.49
N GLU A 202 14.63 3.06 -27.18
CA GLU A 202 14.15 1.73 -27.53
C GLU A 202 13.86 0.90 -26.27
N LEU A 203 14.77 0.93 -25.28
CA LEU A 203 14.54 0.25 -24.00
C LEU A 203 13.34 0.84 -23.25
N ALA A 204 13.16 2.17 -23.25
CA ALA A 204 11.96 2.79 -22.70
C ALA A 204 10.69 2.29 -23.37
N LYS A 205 10.67 2.20 -24.71
CA LYS A 205 9.53 1.65 -25.47
C LYS A 205 9.22 0.21 -25.02
N ILE A 206 10.24 -0.63 -24.83
CA ILE A 206 10.08 -2.00 -24.31
C ILE A 206 9.49 -1.99 -22.90
N ILE A 207 10.02 -1.17 -21.99
CA ILE A 207 9.51 -1.04 -20.61
C ILE A 207 8.02 -0.65 -20.61
N ARG A 208 7.61 0.26 -21.50
CA ARG A 208 6.22 0.73 -21.61
C ARG A 208 5.25 -0.27 -22.25
N GLN A 209 5.73 -1.38 -22.83
CA GLN A 209 4.84 -2.45 -23.32
C GLN A 209 4.15 -3.21 -22.18
N THR A 210 4.62 -3.05 -20.94
CA THR A 210 4.03 -3.70 -19.76
C THR A 210 3.17 -2.70 -18.99
N ARG A 211 1.87 -3.02 -18.82
CA ARG A 211 0.85 -2.11 -18.25
C ARG A 211 1.23 -1.54 -16.88
N HIS A 212 1.74 -2.35 -15.96
CA HIS A 212 2.10 -1.90 -14.61
C HIS A 212 3.37 -1.04 -14.55
N ARG A 213 4.12 -0.95 -15.65
CA ARG A 213 5.34 -0.13 -15.76
C ARG A 213 5.07 1.23 -16.37
N LEU A 214 3.82 1.53 -16.76
CA LEU A 214 3.43 2.82 -17.35
C LEU A 214 3.54 4.00 -16.37
N SER A 215 3.53 3.75 -15.06
CA SER A 215 3.59 4.78 -14.02
C SER A 215 5.00 5.07 -13.50
N VAL A 216 5.99 4.22 -13.82
CA VAL A 216 7.37 4.41 -13.37
C VAL A 216 8.00 5.55 -14.17
N PRO A 217 8.52 6.62 -13.54
CA PRO A 217 9.14 7.71 -14.26
C PRO A 217 10.48 7.29 -14.86
N ILE A 218 10.71 7.68 -16.11
CA ILE A 218 12.00 7.49 -16.80
C ILE A 218 12.66 8.85 -16.99
N ALA A 219 13.83 9.03 -16.40
CA ALA A 219 14.71 10.17 -16.57
C ALA A 219 15.87 9.82 -17.50
N PHE A 220 15.90 10.47 -18.66
CA PHE A 220 16.97 10.27 -19.63
C PHE A 220 18.19 11.13 -19.32
N LEU A 221 19.37 10.54 -19.29
CA LEU A 221 20.65 11.25 -19.33
C LEU A 221 21.13 11.31 -20.78
N SER A 222 21.51 12.48 -21.28
CA SER A 222 22.00 12.60 -22.67
C SER A 222 23.02 13.70 -22.88
N GLY A 223 24.05 13.42 -23.68
CA GLY A 223 24.95 14.44 -24.24
C GLY A 223 24.41 15.11 -25.52
N GLU A 224 23.27 14.67 -26.06
CA GLU A 224 22.75 15.10 -27.36
C GLU A 224 22.12 16.50 -27.32
N GLN A 225 22.54 17.36 -28.25
CA GLN A 225 22.11 18.77 -28.34
C GLN A 225 20.93 18.97 -29.31
N LYS A 226 20.62 17.98 -30.15
CA LYS A 226 19.58 18.08 -31.17
C LYS A 226 18.17 17.94 -30.56
N GLU A 227 17.36 18.98 -30.72
CA GLU A 227 15.98 19.05 -30.19
C GLU A 227 15.09 17.90 -30.67
N ASP A 228 15.27 17.41 -31.90
CA ASP A 228 14.42 16.36 -32.48
C ASP A 228 14.45 15.05 -31.68
N ARG A 229 15.64 14.64 -31.22
CA ARG A 229 15.80 13.44 -30.38
C ARG A 229 15.25 13.65 -28.97
N GLN A 230 15.32 14.88 -28.44
CA GLN A 230 14.71 15.21 -27.15
C GLN A 230 13.17 15.17 -27.24
N LEU A 231 12.61 15.61 -28.36
CA LEU A 231 11.18 15.50 -28.63
C LEU A 231 10.74 14.04 -28.76
N GLU A 232 11.53 13.21 -29.44
CA GLU A 232 11.25 11.79 -29.61
C GLU A 232 11.26 11.04 -28.26
N ALA A 233 12.28 11.28 -27.43
CA ALA A 233 12.37 10.70 -26.08
C ALA A 233 11.16 11.06 -25.19
N ARG A 234 10.66 12.31 -25.28
CA ARG A 234 9.44 12.73 -24.58
C ARG A 234 8.18 12.04 -25.07
N ARG A 235 8.08 11.74 -26.38
CA ARG A 235 6.90 11.09 -26.98
C ARG A 235 6.77 9.62 -26.59
N PHE A 236 7.87 8.96 -26.25
CA PHE A 236 7.90 7.51 -25.97
C PHE A 236 8.06 7.17 -24.49
N GLY A 237 7.75 8.11 -23.60
CA GLY A 237 7.62 7.85 -22.16
C GLY A 237 8.82 8.27 -21.32
N GLY A 238 9.70 9.13 -21.84
CA GLY A 238 10.62 9.92 -21.02
C GLY A 238 9.89 11.04 -20.31
N ASP A 239 9.74 10.91 -19.00
CA ASP A 239 9.09 11.93 -18.16
C ASP A 239 10.00 13.14 -17.95
N ILE A 240 11.31 12.91 -18.01
CA ILE A 240 12.36 13.86 -17.65
C ILE A 240 13.54 13.69 -18.61
N PHE A 241 14.13 14.80 -19.04
CA PHE A 241 15.35 14.81 -19.84
C PHE A 241 16.42 15.63 -19.14
N ILE A 242 17.60 15.06 -18.97
CA ILE A 242 18.73 15.60 -18.23
C ILE A 242 19.93 15.68 -19.16
N LYS A 243 20.47 16.88 -19.31
CA LYS A 243 21.65 17.12 -20.15
C LYS A 243 22.92 16.73 -19.40
N LYS A 244 23.79 15.94 -20.01
CA LYS A 244 25.17 15.67 -19.57
C LYS A 244 26.08 16.83 -20.03
N PRO A 245 27.05 17.29 -19.20
CA PRO A 245 27.26 16.91 -17.80
C PRO A 245 26.20 17.54 -16.89
N ILE A 246 25.82 16.83 -15.82
CA ILE A 246 24.92 17.34 -14.78
C ILE A 246 25.65 17.47 -13.45
N ASP A 247 25.44 18.60 -12.78
CA ASP A 247 25.93 18.82 -11.43
C ASP A 247 25.25 17.88 -10.42
N PRO A 248 25.98 17.33 -9.43
CA PRO A 248 25.44 16.37 -8.46
C PRO A 248 24.20 16.87 -7.70
N LYS A 249 24.18 18.16 -7.32
CA LYS A 249 23.07 18.75 -6.54
C LYS A 249 21.74 18.74 -7.32
N PRO A 250 21.65 19.34 -8.53
CA PRO A 250 20.45 19.22 -9.38
C PRO A 250 20.02 17.78 -9.65
N LEU A 251 20.97 16.85 -9.87
CA LEU A 251 20.66 15.44 -10.13
C LEU A 251 19.92 14.82 -8.94
N VAL A 252 20.48 14.94 -7.73
CA VAL A 252 19.88 14.41 -6.50
C VAL A 252 18.49 15.01 -6.26
N SER A 253 18.36 16.34 -6.36
CA SER A 253 17.08 17.02 -6.13
C SER A 253 16.00 16.58 -7.12
N LEU A 254 16.34 16.48 -8.40
CA LEU A 254 15.40 16.09 -9.45
C LEU A 254 14.97 14.62 -9.31
N VAL A 255 15.93 13.72 -9.09
CA VAL A 255 15.66 12.29 -8.92
C VAL A 255 14.79 12.06 -7.70
N ARG A 256 15.14 12.65 -6.54
CA ARG A 256 14.36 12.53 -5.30
C ARG A 256 12.93 13.01 -5.51
N LEU A 257 12.74 14.24 -5.97
CA LEU A 257 11.42 14.83 -6.17
C LEU A 257 10.53 13.96 -7.06
N ARG A 258 11.11 13.36 -8.10
CA ARG A 258 10.37 12.55 -9.08
C ARG A 258 10.07 11.14 -8.57
N ALA A 259 11.03 10.51 -7.89
CA ALA A 259 10.84 9.21 -7.25
C ALA A 259 9.78 9.30 -6.14
N ASP A 260 9.87 10.31 -5.26
CA ASP A 260 8.90 10.52 -4.18
C ASP A 260 7.50 10.79 -4.75
N ARG A 261 7.37 11.67 -5.76
CA ARG A 261 6.08 11.92 -6.42
C ARG A 261 5.50 10.68 -7.09
N SER A 262 6.33 9.86 -7.76
CA SER A 262 5.87 8.60 -8.36
C SER A 262 5.36 7.64 -7.30
N ARG A 263 6.10 7.48 -6.20
CA ARG A 263 5.70 6.62 -5.08
C ARG A 263 4.33 6.99 -4.53
N VAL A 264 4.10 8.29 -4.32
CA VAL A 264 2.79 8.77 -3.88
C VAL A 264 1.71 8.47 -4.92
N LEU A 265 1.88 8.91 -6.18
CA LEU A 265 0.86 8.70 -7.21
C LEU A 265 0.55 7.21 -7.40
N ARG A 266 1.58 6.37 -7.34
CA ARG A 266 1.46 4.92 -7.37
C ARG A 266 0.64 4.41 -6.19
N SER A 267 0.89 4.90 -4.96
CA SER A 267 0.09 4.54 -3.79
C SER A 267 -1.40 4.93 -3.92
N LEU A 268 -1.71 6.08 -4.55
CA LEU A 268 -3.09 6.50 -4.81
C LEU A 268 -3.78 5.62 -5.85
N ILE A 269 -3.03 5.12 -6.82
CA ILE A 269 -3.53 4.25 -7.90
C ILE A 269 -3.63 2.79 -7.46
N GLU A 270 -2.77 2.34 -6.55
CA GLU A 270 -2.65 0.94 -6.14
C GLU A 270 -3.52 0.57 -4.95
N ARG A 271 -3.97 1.55 -4.15
CA ARG A 271 -4.74 1.32 -2.95
C ARG A 271 -6.23 1.53 -3.17
N ASP A 272 -7.05 0.75 -2.46
CA ASP A 272 -8.47 1.02 -2.32
C ASP A 272 -8.64 2.23 -1.42
N SER A 273 -9.43 3.19 -1.89
CA SER A 273 -9.57 4.47 -1.22
C SER A 273 -10.20 4.28 0.17
N LEU A 274 -11.23 3.43 0.32
CA LEU A 274 -11.98 3.31 1.57
C LEU A 274 -11.18 2.63 2.69
N THR A 275 -10.33 1.67 2.32
CA THR A 275 -9.66 0.78 3.27
C THR A 275 -8.14 0.97 3.36
N GLY A 276 -7.52 1.62 2.37
CA GLY A 276 -6.07 1.71 2.26
C GLY A 276 -5.35 0.40 1.91
N LEU A 277 -6.10 -0.69 1.71
CA LEU A 277 -5.59 -1.99 1.26
C LEU A 277 -5.23 -1.93 -0.24
N TYR A 278 -4.60 -2.95 -0.80
CA TYR A 278 -4.48 -3.00 -2.26
C TYR A 278 -5.85 -3.04 -2.92
N ASN A 279 -6.05 -2.30 -4.01
CA ASN A 279 -7.27 -2.46 -4.79
C ASN A 279 -7.23 -3.77 -5.59
N HIS A 280 -8.38 -4.14 -6.16
CA HIS A 280 -8.56 -5.36 -6.95
C HIS A 280 -7.45 -5.57 -8.00
N GLY A 281 -7.14 -4.52 -8.78
CA GLY A 281 -6.15 -4.60 -9.85
C GLY A 281 -4.76 -4.94 -9.31
N GLN A 282 -4.31 -4.18 -8.31
CA GLN A 282 -2.98 -4.36 -7.74
C GLN A 282 -2.84 -5.65 -6.93
N PHE A 283 -3.87 -6.05 -6.21
CA PHE A 283 -3.87 -7.33 -5.50
C PHE A 283 -3.70 -8.50 -6.47
N LYS A 284 -4.44 -8.50 -7.59
CA LYS A 284 -4.38 -9.54 -8.61
C LYS A 284 -2.99 -9.64 -9.25
N GLU A 285 -2.35 -8.51 -9.50
CA GLU A 285 -0.99 -8.48 -10.04
C GLU A 285 0.02 -9.14 -9.08
N ARG A 286 -0.02 -8.75 -7.81
CA ARG A 286 0.83 -9.38 -6.77
C ARG A 286 0.54 -10.86 -6.60
N LEU A 287 -0.73 -11.27 -6.68
CA LEU A 287 -1.12 -12.68 -6.64
C LEU A 287 -0.43 -13.49 -7.74
N ILE A 288 -0.40 -12.97 -8.97
CA ILE A 288 0.25 -13.65 -10.10
C ILE A 288 1.76 -13.75 -9.87
N GLN A 289 2.39 -12.67 -9.42
CA GLN A 289 3.83 -12.65 -9.10
C GLN A 289 4.18 -13.68 -8.02
N GLU A 290 3.41 -13.69 -6.92
CA GLU A 290 3.64 -14.59 -5.80
C GLU A 290 3.35 -16.06 -6.14
N PHE A 291 2.33 -16.33 -6.95
CA PHE A 291 2.06 -17.66 -7.48
C PHE A 291 3.26 -18.20 -8.27
N ASN A 292 3.82 -17.39 -9.17
CA ASN A 292 4.99 -17.76 -9.96
C ASN A 292 6.24 -17.95 -9.08
N ARG A 293 6.47 -17.06 -8.10
CA ARG A 293 7.56 -17.17 -7.12
C ARG A 293 7.45 -18.47 -6.33
N SER A 294 6.25 -18.77 -5.82
CA SER A 294 5.95 -19.98 -5.05
C SER A 294 6.17 -21.24 -5.87
N ASN A 295 5.72 -21.29 -7.12
CA ASN A 295 5.94 -22.45 -7.99
C ASN A 295 7.42 -22.72 -8.25
N ARG A 296 8.22 -21.66 -8.42
CA ARG A 296 9.67 -21.78 -8.64
C ARG A 296 10.42 -22.22 -7.39
N THR A 297 10.07 -21.67 -6.23
CA THR A 297 10.79 -21.90 -4.97
C THR A 297 10.24 -23.06 -4.14
N ARG A 298 9.04 -23.55 -4.49
CA ARG A 298 8.23 -24.50 -3.71
C ARG A 298 7.95 -24.03 -2.28
N SER A 299 7.92 -22.72 -2.05
CA SER A 299 7.48 -22.15 -0.77
C SER A 299 5.97 -22.37 -0.58
N PRO A 300 5.48 -22.63 0.63
CA PRO A 300 4.04 -22.66 0.89
C PRO A 300 3.38 -21.30 0.61
N LEU A 301 2.23 -21.28 -0.06
CA LEU A 301 1.49 -20.07 -0.35
C LEU A 301 -0.01 -20.38 -0.33
N SER A 302 -0.77 -19.57 0.41
CA SER A 302 -2.22 -19.72 0.55
C SER A 302 -2.97 -18.45 0.16
N LEU A 303 -4.07 -18.63 -0.56
CA LEU A 303 -4.99 -17.57 -0.95
C LEU A 303 -6.26 -17.68 -0.12
N VAL A 304 -6.71 -16.56 0.41
CA VAL A 304 -7.95 -16.43 1.16
C VAL A 304 -8.88 -15.48 0.41
N MET A 305 -10.12 -15.90 0.17
CA MET A 305 -11.22 -15.06 -0.28
C MET A 305 -12.19 -14.86 0.89
N ILE A 306 -12.52 -13.61 1.21
CA ILE A 306 -13.34 -13.22 2.36
C ILE A 306 -14.52 -12.38 1.88
N ASP A 307 -15.69 -12.60 2.44
CA ASP A 307 -16.88 -11.79 2.20
C ASP A 307 -17.61 -11.50 3.51
N ILE A 308 -18.02 -10.25 3.68
CA ILE A 308 -18.76 -9.83 4.87
C ILE A 308 -20.18 -10.40 4.82
N ASP A 309 -20.53 -11.19 5.82
CA ASP A 309 -21.83 -11.84 5.85
C ASP A 309 -22.96 -10.82 5.99
N HIS A 310 -23.99 -10.96 5.15
CA HIS A 310 -25.20 -10.13 5.19
C HIS A 310 -24.94 -8.62 5.03
N PHE A 311 -23.85 -8.21 4.38
CA PHE A 311 -23.47 -6.80 4.26
C PHE A 311 -24.55 -5.92 3.61
N LYS A 312 -25.24 -6.42 2.58
CA LYS A 312 -26.40 -5.73 2.00
C LYS A 312 -27.46 -5.39 3.04
N SER A 313 -27.76 -6.29 3.98
CA SER A 313 -28.71 -6.05 5.07
C SER A 313 -28.23 -4.94 6.01
N VAL A 314 -26.93 -4.81 6.24
CA VAL A 314 -26.36 -3.73 7.04
C VAL A 314 -26.59 -2.39 6.34
N ASN A 315 -26.30 -2.31 5.04
CA ASN A 315 -26.55 -1.08 4.27
C ASN A 315 -28.04 -0.72 4.19
N ASP A 316 -28.90 -1.70 3.93
CA ASP A 316 -30.34 -1.48 3.81
C ASP A 316 -30.97 -1.02 5.14
N GLN A 317 -30.44 -1.48 6.29
CA GLN A 317 -30.98 -1.16 7.61
C GLN A 317 -30.36 0.10 8.25
N PHE A 318 -29.07 0.35 8.03
CA PHE A 318 -28.31 1.38 8.75
C PHE A 318 -27.67 2.43 7.83
N GLY A 319 -27.79 2.27 6.51
CA GLY A 319 -27.23 3.17 5.51
C GLY A 319 -25.76 2.92 5.20
N HIS A 320 -25.32 3.41 4.03
CA HIS A 320 -23.95 3.27 3.54
C HIS A 320 -22.85 3.75 4.50
N PRO A 321 -23.00 4.86 5.25
CA PRO A 321 -21.96 5.28 6.20
C PRO A 321 -21.65 4.23 7.28
N VAL A 322 -22.64 3.44 7.68
CA VAL A 322 -22.44 2.30 8.59
C VAL A 322 -21.74 1.15 7.89
N GLY A 323 -22.15 0.81 6.67
CA GLY A 323 -21.46 -0.18 5.86
C GLY A 323 -19.97 0.15 5.69
N ASP A 324 -19.64 1.40 5.39
CA ASP A 324 -18.26 1.87 5.27
C ASP A 324 -17.47 1.67 6.57
N ARG A 325 -18.08 1.93 7.74
CA ARG A 325 -17.44 1.64 9.04
C ARG A 325 -17.17 0.14 9.24
N VAL A 326 -18.10 -0.72 8.81
CA VAL A 326 -17.91 -2.17 8.87
C VAL A 326 -16.76 -2.61 7.96
N ILE A 327 -16.72 -2.11 6.72
CA ILE A 327 -15.63 -2.39 5.77
C ILE A 327 -14.27 -1.96 6.37
N ARG A 328 -14.18 -0.75 6.93
CA ARG A 328 -12.96 -0.27 7.59
C ARG A 328 -12.57 -1.13 8.80
N GLY A 329 -13.55 -1.57 9.59
CA GLY A 329 -13.31 -2.46 10.72
C GLY A 329 -12.71 -3.80 10.30
N VAL A 330 -13.20 -4.40 9.20
CA VAL A 330 -12.60 -5.62 8.63
C VAL A 330 -11.17 -5.36 8.16
N ALA A 331 -10.95 -4.27 7.40
CA ALA A 331 -9.62 -3.91 6.92
C ALA A 331 -8.61 -3.70 8.07
N SER A 332 -9.03 -3.02 9.14
CA SER A 332 -8.23 -2.79 10.34
C SER A 332 -7.91 -4.10 11.08
N LEU A 333 -8.89 -5.00 11.21
CA LEU A 333 -8.70 -6.31 11.82
C LEU A 333 -7.67 -7.15 11.04
N LEU A 334 -7.77 -7.18 9.70
CA LEU A 334 -6.82 -7.90 8.86
C LEU A 334 -5.41 -7.31 9.00
N THR A 335 -5.29 -5.98 8.86
CA THR A 335 -3.98 -5.30 8.87
C THR A 335 -3.28 -5.36 10.22
N SER A 336 -4.03 -5.33 11.33
CA SER A 336 -3.46 -5.36 12.70
C SER A 336 -3.06 -6.74 13.18
N ARG A 337 -3.52 -7.81 12.52
CA ARG A 337 -3.30 -9.20 12.97
C ARG A 337 -2.50 -10.05 12.01
N LEU A 338 -2.45 -9.69 10.74
CA LEU A 338 -1.61 -10.33 9.74
C LEU A 338 -0.21 -9.71 9.71
N ARG A 339 0.75 -10.41 9.11
CA ARG A 339 2.13 -9.95 9.03
C ARG A 339 2.25 -8.82 8.01
N THR A 340 3.26 -7.97 8.18
CA THR A 340 3.60 -6.93 7.19
C THR A 340 3.99 -7.50 5.83
N THR A 341 4.44 -8.77 5.79
CA THR A 341 4.75 -9.51 4.56
C THR A 341 3.51 -10.04 3.86
N ASP A 342 2.39 -10.20 4.56
CA ASP A 342 1.16 -10.69 3.97
C ASP A 342 0.52 -9.60 3.10
N ILE A 343 -0.07 -10.00 1.97
CA ILE A 343 -0.63 -9.06 1.01
C ILE A 343 -2.14 -9.07 1.18
N ILE A 344 -2.71 -7.91 1.49
CA ILE A 344 -4.14 -7.75 1.75
C ILE A 344 -4.73 -6.80 0.71
N GLY A 345 -5.83 -7.20 0.07
CA GLY A 345 -6.54 -6.39 -0.89
C GLY A 345 -8.05 -6.37 -0.68
N ARG A 346 -8.70 -5.29 -1.12
CA ARG A 346 -10.15 -5.23 -1.28
C ARG A 346 -10.48 -5.63 -2.71
N TYR A 347 -11.06 -6.82 -2.86
CA TYR A 347 -11.28 -7.47 -4.15
C TYR A 347 -12.57 -7.00 -4.82
N GLY A 348 -13.57 -6.62 -4.01
CA GLY A 348 -14.88 -6.16 -4.42
C GLY A 348 -15.54 -5.36 -3.30
N GLY A 349 -16.76 -4.85 -3.52
CA GLY A 349 -17.43 -3.92 -2.60
C GLY A 349 -17.37 -4.34 -1.12
N GLU A 350 -17.74 -5.58 -0.81
CA GLU A 350 -17.71 -6.20 0.52
C GLU A 350 -16.73 -7.39 0.61
N GLU A 351 -15.91 -7.57 -0.42
CA GLU A 351 -15.03 -8.72 -0.61
C GLU A 351 -13.57 -8.35 -0.41
N PHE A 352 -12.84 -9.18 0.33
CA PHE A 352 -11.42 -9.02 0.63
C PHE A 352 -10.65 -10.26 0.21
N SER A 353 -9.38 -10.07 -0.09
CA SER A 353 -8.47 -11.17 -0.41
C SER A 353 -7.17 -11.03 0.35
N VAL A 354 -6.59 -12.17 0.74
CA VAL A 354 -5.32 -12.22 1.47
C VAL A 354 -4.40 -13.26 0.84
N LEU A 355 -3.14 -12.89 0.60
CA LEU A 355 -2.05 -13.82 0.32
C LEU A 355 -1.22 -13.99 1.58
N LEU A 356 -1.20 -15.22 2.09
CA LEU A 356 -0.37 -15.60 3.24
C LEU A 356 0.90 -16.24 2.71
N LEU A 357 1.99 -15.48 2.75
CA LEU A 357 3.30 -15.92 2.25
C LEU A 357 3.91 -16.94 3.21
N ASP A 358 4.62 -17.92 2.65
CA ASP A 358 5.30 -18.98 3.40
C ASP A 358 4.37 -19.71 4.40
N THR A 359 3.07 -19.80 4.05
CA THR A 359 2.01 -20.31 4.93
C THR A 359 1.21 -21.42 4.24
N PRO A 360 1.23 -22.65 4.78
CA PRO A 360 0.41 -23.75 4.25
C PRO A 360 -1.07 -23.56 4.60
N VAL A 361 -1.94 -24.25 3.86
CA VAL A 361 -3.41 -24.09 3.94
C VAL A 361 -3.98 -24.33 5.34
N ASP A 362 -3.42 -25.26 6.12
CA ASP A 362 -3.88 -25.55 7.47
C ASP A 362 -3.65 -24.38 8.43
N ALA A 363 -2.43 -23.83 8.42
CA ALA A 363 -2.07 -22.67 9.24
C ALA A 363 -2.85 -21.43 8.78
N ALA A 364 -3.03 -21.25 7.46
CA ALA A 364 -3.85 -20.17 6.90
C ALA A 364 -5.30 -20.25 7.41
N THR A 365 -5.88 -21.45 7.38
CA THR A 365 -7.26 -21.69 7.86
C THR A 365 -7.42 -21.33 9.33
N GLU A 366 -6.46 -21.72 10.18
CA GLU A 366 -6.48 -21.40 11.61
C GLU A 366 -6.37 -19.90 11.87
N VAL A 367 -5.45 -19.21 11.18
CA VAL A 367 -5.29 -17.75 11.30
C VAL A 367 -6.59 -17.05 10.92
N ILE A 368 -7.17 -17.37 9.77
CA ILE A 368 -8.40 -16.73 9.29
C ILE A 368 -9.61 -17.05 10.18
N ASP A 369 -9.74 -18.28 10.68
CA ASP A 369 -10.83 -18.63 11.59
C ASP A 369 -10.71 -17.92 12.94
N ASN A 370 -9.49 -17.67 13.42
CA ASN A 370 -9.27 -16.84 14.60
C ASN A 370 -9.69 -15.39 14.36
N LEU A 371 -9.33 -14.79 13.21
CA LEU A 371 -9.80 -13.45 12.85
C LEU A 371 -11.33 -13.39 12.77
N ARG A 372 -11.96 -14.41 12.19
CA ARG A 372 -13.42 -14.51 12.12
C ARG A 372 -14.06 -14.51 13.51
N LYS A 373 -13.53 -15.29 14.45
CA LYS A 373 -14.01 -15.33 15.84
C LYS A 373 -13.84 -13.97 16.52
N MET A 374 -12.71 -13.29 16.30
CA MET A 374 -12.46 -11.96 16.86
C MET A 374 -13.45 -10.91 16.34
N MET A 375 -13.77 -10.96 15.05
CA MET A 375 -14.78 -10.10 14.44
C MET A 375 -16.15 -10.30 15.10
N CYS A 376 -16.55 -11.56 15.29
CA CYS A 376 -17.82 -11.88 15.95
C CYS A 376 -17.86 -11.43 17.42
N ALA A 377 -16.71 -11.49 18.11
CA ALA A 377 -16.59 -11.12 19.51
C ALA A 377 -16.55 -9.61 19.75
N THR A 378 -16.42 -8.80 18.69
CA THR A 378 -16.29 -7.34 18.78
C THR A 378 -17.38 -6.65 17.96
N PRO A 379 -18.62 -6.55 18.47
CA PRO A 379 -19.71 -5.88 17.77
C PRO A 379 -19.42 -4.40 17.52
N PHE A 380 -19.96 -3.86 16.44
CA PHE A 380 -19.87 -2.44 16.12
C PHE A 380 -20.89 -1.65 16.96
N ASP A 381 -20.45 -0.58 17.61
CA ASP A 381 -21.37 0.36 18.27
C ASP A 381 -21.92 1.38 17.26
N ILE A 382 -23.24 1.36 17.09
CA ILE A 382 -23.98 2.27 16.21
C ILE A 382 -24.99 3.03 17.06
N GLY A 383 -24.53 4.11 17.69
CA GLY A 383 -25.38 4.98 18.49
C GLY A 383 -26.00 4.27 19.69
N GLY A 384 -25.22 3.45 20.40
CA GLY A 384 -25.65 2.66 21.56
C GLY A 384 -26.29 1.32 21.20
N ARG A 385 -26.34 0.95 19.90
CA ARG A 385 -26.79 -0.37 19.44
C ARG A 385 -25.60 -1.21 19.03
N SER A 386 -25.52 -2.42 19.60
CA SER A 386 -24.53 -3.43 19.22
C SER A 386 -24.93 -4.11 17.91
N LEU A 387 -24.15 -3.92 16.85
CA LEU A 387 -24.29 -4.62 15.57
C LEU A 387 -23.23 -5.74 15.47
N PRO A 388 -23.61 -7.02 15.66
CA PRO A 388 -22.71 -8.13 15.39
C PRO A 388 -22.50 -8.26 13.88
N VAL A 389 -21.24 -8.41 13.47
CA VAL A 389 -20.87 -8.66 12.07
C VAL A 389 -19.96 -9.89 12.04
N SER A 390 -20.14 -10.73 11.03
CA SER A 390 -19.25 -11.84 10.73
C SER A 390 -18.79 -11.79 9.28
N PHE A 391 -17.86 -12.68 8.93
CA PHE A 391 -17.49 -12.92 7.54
C PHE A 391 -17.35 -14.42 7.29
N SER A 392 -17.51 -14.80 6.03
CA SER A 392 -17.19 -16.13 5.52
C SER A 392 -15.90 -16.09 4.73
N ALA A 393 -15.15 -17.19 4.73
CA ALA A 393 -13.89 -17.27 4.00
C ALA A 393 -13.68 -18.61 3.29
N GLY A 394 -13.03 -18.57 2.13
CA GLY A 394 -12.52 -19.71 1.39
C GLY A 394 -11.00 -19.70 1.32
N VAL A 395 -10.34 -20.83 1.58
CA VAL A 395 -8.86 -20.93 1.61
C VAL A 395 -8.37 -22.01 0.64
N ALA A 396 -7.45 -21.65 -0.25
CA ALA A 396 -6.85 -22.57 -1.23
C ALA A 396 -5.31 -22.51 -1.22
N ALA A 397 -4.64 -23.66 -1.39
CA ALA A 397 -3.19 -23.71 -1.53
C ALA A 397 -2.75 -23.52 -2.99
N ALA A 398 -1.69 -22.75 -3.22
CA ALA A 398 -1.13 -22.56 -4.57
C ALA A 398 -0.63 -23.90 -5.16
N ALA A 399 -0.04 -24.75 -4.32
CA ALA A 399 0.57 -26.01 -4.72
C ALA A 399 -0.40 -27.02 -5.36
N ASN A 400 -1.71 -26.85 -5.17
CA ASN A 400 -2.74 -27.75 -5.69
C ASN A 400 -3.40 -27.22 -6.98
N SER A 401 -2.91 -26.10 -7.52
CA SER A 401 -3.43 -25.46 -8.72
C SER A 401 -2.36 -25.40 -9.80
N ALA A 402 -2.69 -25.79 -11.04
CA ALA A 402 -1.72 -25.71 -12.14
C ALA A 402 -1.55 -24.26 -12.62
N THR A 403 -2.59 -23.44 -12.48
CA THR A 403 -2.58 -22.03 -12.85
C THR A 403 -3.13 -21.13 -11.74
N HIS A 404 -2.73 -19.85 -11.77
CA HIS A 404 -3.27 -18.85 -10.84
C HIS A 404 -4.79 -18.66 -11.00
N VAL A 405 -5.33 -18.92 -12.20
CA VAL A 405 -6.78 -18.84 -12.47
C VAL A 405 -7.54 -19.95 -11.73
N GLU A 406 -7.03 -21.18 -11.78
CA GLU A 406 -7.58 -22.32 -11.03
C GLU A 406 -7.49 -22.09 -9.53
N TRP A 407 -6.38 -21.50 -9.07
CA TRP A 407 -6.17 -21.19 -7.66
C TRP A 407 -7.17 -20.18 -7.10
N ILE A 408 -7.43 -19.11 -7.85
CA ILE A 408 -8.47 -18.12 -7.50
C ILE A 408 -9.85 -18.79 -7.49
N ALA A 409 -10.17 -19.55 -8.55
CA ALA A 409 -11.45 -20.25 -8.66
C ALA A 409 -11.68 -21.26 -7.52
N ALA A 410 -10.62 -21.91 -7.03
CA ALA A 410 -10.69 -22.80 -5.88
C ALA A 410 -11.05 -22.03 -4.60
N ALA A 411 -10.36 -20.92 -4.31
CA ALA A 411 -10.65 -20.08 -3.14
C ALA A 411 -12.09 -19.51 -3.18
N ASP A 412 -12.54 -19.04 -4.34
CA ASP A 412 -13.92 -18.55 -4.55
C ASP A 412 -14.95 -19.66 -4.31
N ARG A 413 -14.68 -20.88 -4.82
CA ARG A 413 -15.56 -22.04 -4.57
C ARG A 413 -15.66 -22.35 -3.07
N TYR A 414 -14.56 -22.31 -2.33
CA TYR A 414 -14.60 -22.56 -0.89
C TYR A 414 -15.35 -21.46 -0.14
N LEU A 415 -15.22 -20.20 -0.56
CA LEU A 415 -16.01 -19.09 0.00
C LEU A 415 -17.50 -19.29 -0.28
N TYR A 416 -17.85 -19.74 -1.48
CA TYR A 416 -19.22 -20.08 -1.84
C TYR A 416 -19.77 -21.21 -0.96
N ASP A 417 -18.99 -22.26 -0.73
CA ASP A 417 -19.36 -23.37 0.17
C ASP A 417 -19.55 -22.90 1.62
N ALA A 418 -18.69 -21.98 2.10
CA ALA A 418 -18.83 -21.36 3.41
C ALA A 418 -20.17 -20.60 3.54
N LYS A 419 -20.52 -19.80 2.51
CA LYS A 419 -21.81 -19.08 2.45
C LYS A 419 -22.99 -20.03 2.44
N ARG A 420 -22.94 -21.11 1.66
CA ARG A 420 -24.01 -22.12 1.57
C ARG A 420 -24.19 -22.94 2.84
N ALA A 421 -23.11 -23.24 3.54
CA ALA A 421 -23.15 -24.03 4.76
C ALA A 421 -23.66 -23.24 5.98
N GLY A 422 -24.11 -21.99 5.80
CA GLY A 422 -24.71 -21.16 6.84
C GLY A 422 -23.87 -19.97 7.27
N ARG A 423 -22.87 -19.57 6.46
CA ARG A 423 -22.00 -18.41 6.71
C ARG A 423 -21.18 -18.52 7.99
N ASN A 424 -20.51 -17.42 8.37
CA ASN A 424 -19.68 -17.28 9.56
C ASN A 424 -18.73 -18.47 9.78
N ARG A 425 -18.01 -18.85 8.73
CA ARG A 425 -17.08 -19.97 8.75
C ARG A 425 -15.99 -19.83 7.70
N VAL A 426 -14.93 -20.60 7.92
CA VAL A 426 -13.86 -20.80 6.96
C VAL A 426 -14.02 -22.18 6.36
N VAL A 427 -14.00 -22.29 5.04
CA VAL A 427 -13.91 -23.56 4.33
C VAL A 427 -12.59 -23.60 3.60
N ALA A 428 -11.87 -24.70 3.71
CA ALA A 428 -10.59 -24.89 3.07
C ALA A 428 -10.59 -26.14 2.21
N GLU A 429 -9.59 -26.22 1.33
CA GLU A 429 -9.38 -27.35 0.42
C GLU A 429 -9.41 -28.74 1.08
N ARG A 430 -8.97 -28.85 2.33
CA ARG A 430 -8.97 -30.11 3.10
C ARG A 430 -10.37 -30.63 3.44
N ASP A 431 -11.37 -29.75 3.56
CA ASP A 431 -12.69 -30.10 4.09
C ASP A 431 -13.52 -30.96 3.12
N LEU A 432 -13.14 -31.00 1.83
CA LEU A 432 -13.75 -31.84 0.80
C LEU A 432 -13.25 -33.29 0.79
N ALA A 433 -12.00 -33.54 1.22
CA ALA A 433 -11.47 -34.90 1.34
C ALA A 433 -12.21 -35.69 2.45
N ALA A 434 -12.66 -35.00 3.50
CA ALA A 434 -13.43 -35.61 4.58
C ALA A 434 -14.89 -35.94 4.19
N THR A 435 -15.51 -35.14 3.31
CA THR A 435 -16.92 -35.36 2.88
C THR A 435 -17.07 -36.49 1.88
N SER A 436 -16.07 -36.73 1.04
CA SER A 436 -16.04 -37.86 0.10
C SER A 436 -15.76 -39.21 0.78
N ALA A 437 -15.03 -39.23 1.91
CA ALA A 437 -14.77 -40.45 2.68
C ALA A 437 -15.97 -40.93 3.53
N GLY A 438 -16.93 -40.05 3.83
CA GLY A 438 -18.14 -40.37 4.62
C GLY A 438 -19.26 -41.05 3.81
N ALA A 439 -19.28 -40.93 2.49
CA ALA A 439 -20.35 -41.45 1.64
C ALA A 439 -20.17 -42.93 1.23
N CYS A 440 -19.03 -43.57 1.50
CA CYS A 440 -18.74 -44.95 1.09
C CYS A 440 -18.89 -46.02 2.19
N ARG A 441 -19.46 -45.71 3.36
CA ARG A 441 -19.77 -46.71 4.41
C ARG A 441 -21.26 -46.78 4.70
N GLY A 442 -22.00 -47.30 3.73
CA GLY A 442 -23.43 -47.59 3.84
C GLY A 442 -23.86 -48.74 2.94
N GLY A 443 -23.04 -49.79 2.84
CA GLY A 443 -23.42 -51.04 2.18
C GLY A 443 -24.34 -51.86 3.08
N SER A 444 -25.64 -51.83 2.80
CA SER A 444 -26.63 -52.69 3.43
C SER A 444 -26.45 -54.15 3.00
N THR A 445 -26.14 -55.00 3.96
CA THR A 445 -26.25 -56.47 3.83
C THR A 445 -27.73 -56.85 3.85
N TRP A 446 -28.27 -57.23 2.69
CA TRP A 446 -29.53 -57.96 2.60
C TRP A 446 -29.28 -59.44 2.88
N THR A 447 -29.76 -59.94 4.01
CA THR A 447 -29.86 -61.37 4.32
C THR A 447 -31.11 -61.94 3.65
N GLN A 448 -30.93 -63.01 2.87
CA GLN A 448 -32.02 -63.86 2.36
C GLN A 448 -32.62 -64.70 3.50
N SER A 449 -33.93 -64.61 3.68
CA SER A 449 -34.85 -65.69 4.10
C SER A 449 -36.28 -65.23 3.85
#